data_AF-A0A933QFR1-F1
#
_entry.id   AF-A0A933QFR1-F1
#
_cell.length_a   1.000
_cell.length_b   1.000
_cell.length_c   1.000
_cell.angle_alpha   90.00
_cell.angle_beta   90.00
_cell.angle_gamma   90.00
#
_symmetry.space_group_name_H-M   'P 1'
#
loop_
_entity.id
_entity.type
_entity.pdbx_description
1 polymer ?
#
loop_
_entity_poly.entity_id
_entity_poly.type
_entity_poly.pdbx_seq_one_letter_code
_entity_poly.pdbx_strand_id
1 'polypeptide(L)'
;MRISGTRCQPFLSSRNSGQAMTEFLVVALAMLPLFLLIPIIAKYQDMAHATQMAARYVAFDGTIRNGTATGGWKPEATLADEVRRRFFSNSDAPIKTNDVAGDFDAHRNLFWQGPNNQPLLANPSDVTVSFGPGRGAAHGAGFEAAHDMNAFPAVAGTAAQSLGLGSNGIYTANVHIRLANLPAGIRFYEPFDKIDLAMTRSASVVVDPWTARDPGDVSGRIQGATAIFPAGALANVGDAMSAVVFSIEYLNMYGDPFGPKLGKLDFWQDVVPEDRLRSGNQ
;
A
#
# COMPACT_ATOMS: atom_id res chain seq x y z
N MET A 1 24.34 -32.00 -92.21
CA MET A 1 23.09 -32.56 -91.65
C MET A 1 23.44 -33.30 -90.37
N ARG A 2 23.17 -32.72 -89.19
CA ARG A 2 23.46 -33.32 -87.88
C ARG A 2 22.24 -33.10 -86.99
N ILE A 3 21.59 -34.20 -86.63
CA ILE A 3 20.27 -34.22 -86.00
C ILE A 3 20.41 -33.93 -84.51
N SER A 4 19.52 -33.06 -84.04
CA SER A 4 19.33 -32.64 -82.66
C SER A 4 18.98 -33.81 -81.75
N GLY A 5 19.67 -33.93 -80.60
CA GLY A 5 19.37 -34.91 -79.56
C GLY A 5 18.89 -34.20 -78.29
N THR A 6 17.58 -33.97 -78.21
CA THR A 6 16.89 -33.49 -77.00
C THR A 6 16.94 -34.58 -75.93
N ARG A 7 17.70 -34.36 -74.85
CA ARG A 7 17.64 -35.22 -73.67
C ARG A 7 16.36 -34.90 -72.89
N CYS A 8 15.39 -35.82 -72.91
CA CYS A 8 14.33 -35.85 -71.90
C CYS A 8 14.96 -36.20 -70.56
N GLN A 9 15.00 -35.26 -69.61
CA GLN A 9 15.22 -35.60 -68.20
C GLN A 9 13.92 -36.20 -67.64
N PRO A 10 13.96 -37.35 -66.95
CA PRO A 10 12.79 -37.85 -66.26
C PRO A 10 12.50 -36.90 -65.08
N PHE A 11 11.29 -36.36 -65.04
CA PHE A 11 10.73 -35.81 -63.82
C PHE A 11 10.65 -36.97 -62.82
N LEU A 12 11.61 -37.03 -61.89
CA LEU A 12 11.48 -37.82 -60.68
C LEU A 12 10.30 -37.22 -59.92
N SER A 13 9.13 -37.85 -60.07
CA SER A 13 7.98 -37.60 -59.21
C SER A 13 8.40 -37.95 -57.79
N SER A 14 8.71 -36.95 -56.98
CA SER A 14 8.86 -37.12 -55.55
C SER A 14 7.51 -37.63 -55.05
N ARG A 15 7.52 -38.82 -54.44
CA ARG A 15 6.36 -39.34 -53.70
C ARG A 15 6.14 -38.44 -52.50
N ASN A 16 5.48 -37.32 -52.72
CA ASN A 16 5.18 -36.26 -51.76
C ASN A 16 3.79 -36.48 -51.14
N SER A 17 3.39 -37.74 -50.94
CA SER A 17 2.11 -38.11 -50.33
C SER A 17 2.38 -38.58 -48.90
N GLY A 18 2.38 -37.64 -47.96
CA GLY A 18 2.50 -37.93 -46.52
C GLY A 18 3.42 -36.98 -45.74
N GLN A 19 4.42 -36.38 -46.41
CA GLN A 19 5.40 -35.50 -45.76
C GLN A 19 4.75 -34.27 -45.11
N ALA A 20 3.81 -33.61 -45.80
CA ALA A 20 3.09 -32.47 -45.25
C ALA A 20 2.25 -32.84 -44.00
N MET A 21 1.69 -34.05 -43.94
CA MET A 21 0.91 -34.52 -42.80
C MET A 21 1.82 -34.83 -41.60
N THR A 22 2.98 -35.43 -41.83
CA THR A 22 3.98 -35.68 -40.78
C THR A 22 4.57 -34.38 -40.24
N GLU A 23 4.89 -33.42 -41.11
CA GLU A 23 5.40 -32.10 -40.69
C GLU A 23 4.34 -31.33 -39.90
N PHE A 24 3.08 -31.35 -40.35
CA PHE A 24 1.97 -30.76 -39.60
C PHE A 24 1.79 -31.43 -38.23
N LEU A 25 1.85 -32.77 -38.14
CA LEU A 25 1.74 -33.49 -36.87
C LEU A 25 2.87 -33.13 -35.91
N VAL A 26 4.10 -33.02 -36.40
CA VAL A 26 5.26 -32.62 -35.58
C VAL A 26 5.07 -31.20 -35.05
N VAL A 27 4.64 -30.25 -35.89
CA VAL A 27 4.36 -28.88 -35.48
C VAL A 27 3.18 -28.82 -34.49
N ALA A 28 2.11 -29.58 -34.74
CA ALA A 28 0.95 -29.64 -33.87
C ALA A 28 1.30 -30.22 -32.49
N LEU A 29 2.13 -31.28 -32.45
CA LEU A 29 2.65 -31.86 -31.21
C LEU A 29 3.47 -30.85 -30.39
N ALA A 30 4.15 -29.91 -31.05
CA ALA A 30 4.90 -28.84 -30.39
C ALA A 30 4.03 -27.62 -30.01
N MET A 31 3.03 -27.26 -30.82
CA MET A 31 2.16 -26.09 -30.55
C MET A 31 1.09 -26.37 -29.51
N LEU A 32 0.47 -27.55 -29.52
CA LEU A 32 -0.58 -27.92 -28.58
C LEU A 32 -0.18 -27.76 -27.10
N PRO A 33 0.98 -28.27 -26.63
CA PRO A 33 1.43 -28.03 -25.27
C PRO A 33 1.62 -26.53 -24.97
N LEU A 34 2.13 -25.74 -25.92
CA LEU A 34 2.29 -24.30 -25.72
C LEU A 34 0.93 -23.59 -25.52
N PHE A 35 -0.08 -23.94 -26.30
CA PHE A 35 -1.43 -23.37 -26.12
C PHE A 35 -2.09 -23.80 -24.80
N LEU A 36 -1.88 -25.05 -24.37
CA LEU A 36 -2.40 -25.54 -23.08
C LEU A 36 -1.75 -24.84 -21.87
N LEU A 37 -0.57 -24.26 -22.05
CA LEU A 37 0.13 -23.53 -20.99
C LEU A 37 -0.40 -22.09 -20.82
N ILE A 38 -1.04 -21.50 -21.84
CA ILE A 38 -1.56 -20.13 -21.81
C ILE A 38 -2.57 -19.91 -20.66
N PRO A 39 -3.58 -20.77 -20.42
CA PRO A 39 -4.49 -20.60 -19.30
C PRO A 39 -3.80 -20.65 -17.93
N ILE A 40 -2.74 -21.45 -17.78
CA ILE A 40 -1.95 -21.52 -16.54
C ILE A 40 -1.23 -20.17 -16.31
N ILE A 41 -0.59 -19.62 -17.35
CA ILE A 41 0.03 -18.30 -17.27
C ILE A 41 -1.01 -17.23 -16.91
N ALA A 42 -2.19 -17.26 -17.55
CA ALA A 42 -3.24 -16.30 -17.27
C ALA A 42 -3.68 -16.32 -15.80
N LYS A 43 -3.82 -17.52 -15.20
CA LYS A 43 -4.10 -17.68 -13.77
C LYS A 43 -3.01 -17.06 -12.89
N TYR A 44 -1.74 -17.30 -13.21
CA TYR A 44 -0.63 -16.69 -12.45
C TYR A 44 -0.57 -15.16 -12.60
N GLN A 45 -0.86 -14.62 -13.79
CA GLN A 45 -0.93 -13.18 -13.99
C GLN A 45 -2.08 -12.55 -13.19
N ASP A 46 -3.25 -13.18 -13.17
CA ASP A 46 -4.39 -12.72 -12.37
C ASP A 46 -4.06 -12.70 -10.87
N MET A 47 -3.43 -13.75 -10.34
CA MET A 47 -2.95 -13.78 -8.95
C MET A 47 -1.87 -12.71 -8.68
N ALA A 48 -0.99 -12.43 -9.64
CA ALA A 48 0.00 -11.36 -9.53
C ALA A 48 -0.66 -9.97 -9.47
N HIS A 49 -1.73 -9.75 -10.26
CA HIS A 49 -2.54 -8.54 -10.21
C HIS A 49 -3.29 -8.40 -8.89
N ALA A 50 -3.91 -9.48 -8.38
CA ALA A 50 -4.56 -9.48 -7.07
C ALA A 50 -3.56 -9.14 -5.95
N THR A 51 -2.34 -9.70 -6.01
CA THR A 51 -1.25 -9.40 -5.07
C THR A 51 -0.82 -7.93 -5.13
N GLN A 52 -0.77 -7.35 -6.33
CA GLN A 52 -0.43 -5.93 -6.51
C GLN A 52 -1.53 -5.01 -5.96
N MET A 53 -2.80 -5.35 -6.18
CA MET A 53 -3.93 -4.59 -5.63
C MET A 53 -3.98 -4.69 -4.11
N ALA A 54 -3.73 -5.87 -3.55
CA ALA A 54 -3.58 -6.09 -2.12
C ALA A 54 -2.45 -5.22 -1.53
N ALA A 55 -1.27 -5.17 -2.16
CA ALA A 55 -0.17 -4.34 -1.68
C ALA A 55 -0.53 -2.86 -1.66
N ARG A 56 -1.20 -2.36 -2.71
CA ARG A 56 -1.72 -0.98 -2.76
C ARG A 56 -2.72 -0.70 -1.65
N TYR A 57 -3.62 -1.64 -1.38
CA TYR A 57 -4.58 -1.54 -0.29
C TYR A 57 -3.90 -1.41 1.07
N VAL A 58 -2.91 -2.27 1.37
CA VAL A 58 -2.18 -2.21 2.64
C VAL A 58 -1.41 -0.90 2.79
N ALA A 59 -0.77 -0.43 1.71
CA ALA A 59 -0.09 0.87 1.72
C ALA A 59 -1.08 2.02 1.98
N PHE A 60 -2.22 2.01 1.30
CA PHE A 60 -3.27 3.03 1.48
C PHE A 60 -3.93 2.97 2.86
N ASP A 61 -4.15 1.79 3.45
CA ASP A 61 -4.66 1.69 4.82
C ASP A 61 -3.75 2.42 5.79
N GLY A 62 -2.43 2.39 5.54
CA GLY A 62 -1.45 3.16 6.29
C GLY A 62 -1.63 4.67 6.17
N THR A 63 -2.10 5.23 5.04
CA THR A 63 -2.32 6.70 4.94
C THR A 63 -3.49 7.17 5.81
N ILE A 64 -4.46 6.29 6.07
CA ILE A 64 -5.64 6.59 6.88
C ILE A 64 -5.42 6.23 8.34
N ARG A 65 -4.79 5.07 8.60
CA ARG A 65 -4.57 4.49 9.92
C ARG A 65 -3.07 4.37 10.18
N ASN A 66 -2.52 5.38 10.81
CA ASN A 66 -1.11 5.47 11.18
C ASN A 66 -0.93 5.89 12.64
N GLY A 67 0.32 6.09 13.07
CA GLY A 67 0.66 6.47 14.44
C GLY A 67 0.11 7.83 14.88
N THR A 68 -0.24 8.73 13.95
CA THR A 68 -0.80 10.05 14.24
C THR A 68 -2.33 10.11 14.05
N ALA A 69 -2.93 9.06 13.47
CA ALA A 69 -4.37 8.96 13.26
C ALA A 69 -5.13 8.63 14.55
N THR A 70 -6.38 9.12 14.65
CA THR A 70 -7.28 8.78 15.77
C THR A 70 -7.67 7.30 15.64
N GLY A 71 -7.11 6.45 16.52
CA GLY A 71 -7.29 4.99 16.47
C GLY A 71 -6.04 4.21 16.07
N GLY A 72 -4.95 4.89 15.71
CA GLY A 72 -3.63 4.29 15.48
C GLY A 72 -3.56 3.37 14.26
N TRP A 73 -2.49 2.58 14.23
CA TRP A 73 -2.32 1.50 13.25
C TRP A 73 -3.36 0.40 13.43
N LYS A 74 -3.84 -0.15 12.33
CA LYS A 74 -4.64 -1.39 12.38
C LYS A 74 -3.74 -2.55 12.83
N PRO A 75 -4.21 -3.48 13.69
CA PRO A 75 -3.44 -4.66 14.02
C PRO A 75 -3.06 -5.48 12.77
N GLU A 76 -1.81 -5.91 12.68
CA GLU A 76 -1.25 -6.54 11.48
C GLU A 76 -1.96 -7.85 11.12
N ALA A 77 -2.38 -8.63 12.13
CA ALA A 77 -3.16 -9.85 11.93
C ALA A 77 -4.52 -9.56 11.28
N THR A 78 -5.23 -8.54 11.75
CA THR A 78 -6.50 -8.09 11.17
C THR A 78 -6.31 -7.60 9.74
N LEU A 79 -5.24 -6.84 9.48
CA LEU A 79 -4.92 -6.36 8.14
C LEU A 79 -4.59 -7.52 7.18
N ALA A 80 -3.85 -8.53 7.64
CA ALA A 80 -3.56 -9.73 6.85
C ALA A 80 -4.83 -10.54 6.53
N ASP A 81 -5.75 -10.67 7.47
CA ASP A 81 -7.02 -11.36 7.25
C ASP A 81 -7.95 -10.59 6.30
N GLU A 82 -8.01 -9.27 6.39
CA GLU A 82 -8.70 -8.43 5.41
C GLU A 82 -8.11 -8.59 4.01
N VAL A 83 -6.78 -8.64 3.87
CA VAL A 83 -6.11 -8.84 2.58
C VAL A 83 -6.48 -10.20 1.99
N ARG A 84 -6.34 -11.27 2.77
CA ARG A 84 -6.70 -12.64 2.36
C ARG A 84 -8.14 -12.73 1.90
N ARG A 85 -9.06 -12.11 2.65
CA ARG A 85 -10.49 -12.18 2.35
C ARG A 85 -10.88 -11.32 1.15
N ARG A 86 -10.40 -10.09 1.05
CA ARG A 86 -10.85 -9.13 0.03
C ARG A 86 -10.22 -9.37 -1.35
N PHE A 87 -8.98 -9.85 -1.39
CA PHE A 87 -8.23 -9.98 -2.65
C PHE A 87 -8.05 -11.42 -3.10
N PHE A 88 -8.13 -12.40 -2.18
CA PHE A 88 -7.84 -13.79 -2.49
C PHE A 88 -9.04 -14.75 -2.33
N SER A 89 -10.23 -14.20 -2.10
CA SER A 89 -11.50 -14.95 -2.15
C SER A 89 -12.24 -14.68 -3.48
N ASN A 90 -13.32 -15.41 -3.73
CA ASN A 90 -14.20 -15.13 -4.87
C ASN A 90 -14.95 -13.79 -4.69
N SER A 91 -15.50 -13.26 -5.80
CA SER A 91 -16.21 -11.97 -5.82
C SER A 91 -17.46 -11.93 -4.95
N ASP A 92 -18.07 -13.09 -4.70
CA ASP A 92 -19.33 -13.21 -3.95
C ASP A 92 -19.09 -13.40 -2.45
N ALA A 93 -17.82 -13.49 -2.01
CA ALA A 93 -17.48 -13.61 -0.60
C ALA A 93 -17.92 -12.34 0.16
N PRO A 94 -18.83 -12.46 1.16
CA PRO A 94 -19.45 -11.28 1.78
C PRO A 94 -18.45 -10.53 2.66
N ILE A 95 -18.19 -9.24 2.46
CA ILE A 95 -17.26 -8.47 3.31
C ILE A 95 -17.82 -8.34 4.74
N LYS A 96 -17.03 -8.68 5.77
CA LYS A 96 -17.46 -8.66 7.18
C LYS A 96 -16.66 -7.65 8.00
N THR A 97 -17.29 -7.10 9.03
CA THR A 97 -16.58 -6.35 10.09
C THR A 97 -15.82 -7.34 10.98
N ASN A 98 -14.58 -7.01 11.35
CA ASN A 98 -13.63 -7.91 12.03
C ASN A 98 -13.35 -9.16 11.21
N ASP A 99 -12.88 -8.93 9.98
CA ASP A 99 -12.80 -9.98 8.99
C ASP A 99 -11.75 -11.02 9.36
N VAL A 100 -12.14 -12.30 9.32
CA VAL A 100 -11.23 -13.44 9.55
C VAL A 100 -11.24 -14.29 8.29
N ALA A 101 -10.07 -14.50 7.70
CA ALA A 101 -9.92 -15.36 6.55
C ALA A 101 -10.01 -16.82 6.99
N GLY A 102 -11.23 -17.36 7.03
CA GLY A 102 -11.45 -18.79 7.19
C GLY A 102 -11.23 -19.53 5.89
N ASP A 103 -10.77 -20.78 5.99
CA ASP A 103 -10.66 -21.68 4.85
C ASP A 103 -12.04 -22.29 4.53
N PHE A 104 -12.82 -21.55 3.75
CA PHE A 104 -14.13 -21.99 3.28
C PHE A 104 -14.04 -22.25 1.79
N ASP A 105 -14.25 -23.50 1.37
CA ASP A 105 -14.24 -23.87 -0.05
C ASP A 105 -15.20 -23.02 -0.89
N ALA A 106 -16.36 -22.66 -0.33
CA ALA A 106 -17.36 -21.81 -0.95
C ALA A 106 -16.88 -20.37 -1.24
N HIS A 107 -15.79 -19.90 -0.63
CA HIS A 107 -15.23 -18.57 -0.83
C HIS A 107 -13.91 -18.60 -1.63
N ARG A 108 -13.42 -19.77 -2.04
CA ARG A 108 -12.20 -19.86 -2.87
C ARG A 108 -12.50 -19.33 -4.27
N ASN A 109 -11.52 -18.65 -4.88
CA ASN A 109 -11.63 -18.19 -6.25
C ASN A 109 -11.61 -19.38 -7.22
N LEU A 110 -12.72 -19.60 -7.93
CA LEU A 110 -12.90 -20.71 -8.88
C LEU A 110 -11.93 -20.64 -10.06
N PHE A 111 -11.47 -19.44 -10.45
CA PHE A 111 -10.51 -19.28 -11.53
C PHE A 111 -9.13 -19.83 -11.15
N TRP A 112 -8.77 -19.79 -9.86
CA TRP A 112 -7.45 -20.18 -9.35
C TRP A 112 -7.38 -21.66 -8.95
N GLN A 113 -7.96 -22.52 -9.79
CA GLN A 113 -7.89 -23.96 -9.66
C GLN A 113 -6.89 -24.53 -10.66
N GLY A 114 -6.11 -25.53 -10.23
CA GLY A 114 -5.21 -26.31 -11.06
C GLY A 114 -5.96 -27.29 -11.97
N PRO A 115 -5.24 -28.00 -12.85
CA PRO A 115 -5.82 -28.95 -13.80
C PRO A 115 -6.62 -30.09 -13.16
N ASN A 116 -6.31 -30.43 -11.90
CA ASN A 116 -6.97 -31.47 -11.11
C ASN A 116 -8.02 -30.89 -10.13
N ASN A 117 -8.50 -29.67 -10.38
CA ASN A 117 -9.45 -28.96 -9.54
C ASN A 117 -8.91 -28.61 -8.13
N GLN A 118 -7.61 -28.76 -7.89
CA GLN A 118 -6.98 -28.35 -6.63
C GLN A 118 -6.70 -26.86 -6.64
N PRO A 119 -6.93 -26.13 -5.54
CA PRO A 119 -6.69 -24.70 -5.49
C PRO A 119 -5.19 -24.37 -5.61
N LEU A 120 -4.84 -23.39 -6.45
CA LEU A 120 -3.47 -22.89 -6.61
C LEU A 120 -2.99 -22.14 -5.36
N LEU A 121 -3.92 -21.56 -4.59
CA LEU A 121 -3.68 -21.07 -3.25
C LEU A 121 -4.22 -22.10 -2.26
N ALA A 122 -3.34 -22.95 -1.73
CA ALA A 122 -3.73 -24.07 -0.88
C ALA A 122 -4.37 -23.59 0.42
N ASN A 123 -3.71 -22.67 1.13
CA ASN A 123 -4.18 -22.12 2.40
C ASN A 123 -4.25 -20.59 2.35
N PRO A 124 -5.22 -19.95 3.05
CA PRO A 124 -5.22 -18.49 3.20
C PRO A 124 -3.96 -17.95 3.88
N SER A 125 -3.33 -18.74 4.76
CA SER A 125 -2.08 -18.40 5.44
C SER A 125 -0.86 -18.34 4.52
N ASP A 126 -0.94 -18.89 3.30
CA ASP A 126 0.10 -18.74 2.27
C ASP A 126 0.17 -17.32 1.71
N VAL A 127 -0.82 -16.46 2.03
CA VAL A 127 -0.77 -15.01 1.82
C VAL A 127 -0.28 -14.35 3.10
N THR A 128 0.79 -13.57 2.97
CA THR A 128 1.45 -12.87 4.07
C THR A 128 1.60 -11.38 3.74
N VAL A 129 1.37 -10.54 4.74
CA VAL A 129 1.60 -9.10 4.70
C VAL A 129 2.87 -8.81 5.49
N SER A 130 3.74 -7.97 4.94
CA SER A 130 4.98 -7.55 5.60
C SER A 130 5.33 -6.13 5.20
N PHE A 131 6.26 -5.51 5.91
CA PHE A 131 6.51 -4.07 5.81
C PHE A 131 7.99 -3.77 5.59
N GLY A 132 8.26 -2.76 4.76
CA GLY A 132 9.59 -2.23 4.47
C GLY A 132 10.43 -3.13 3.56
N PRO A 133 11.67 -2.71 3.24
CA PRO A 133 12.59 -3.49 2.43
C PRO A 133 13.00 -4.80 3.12
N GLY A 134 13.06 -4.81 4.46
CA GLY A 134 13.38 -5.98 5.28
C GLY A 134 12.21 -6.96 5.47
N ARG A 135 11.02 -6.66 4.94
CA ARG A 135 9.79 -7.48 5.10
C ARG A 135 9.51 -7.84 6.56
N GLY A 136 9.60 -6.84 7.45
CA GLY A 136 9.28 -6.99 8.86
C GLY A 136 7.79 -7.27 9.08
N ALA A 137 7.46 -7.84 10.25
CA ALA A 137 6.10 -8.25 10.58
C ALA A 137 5.21 -7.12 11.12
N ALA A 138 5.80 -5.99 11.53
CA ALA A 138 5.09 -4.89 12.18
C ALA A 138 5.15 -3.60 11.36
N HIS A 139 4.15 -2.73 11.53
CA HIS A 139 4.05 -1.45 10.83
C HIS A 139 5.31 -0.58 10.97
N GLY A 140 5.96 -0.60 12.14
CA GLY A 140 7.19 0.17 12.38
C GLY A 140 8.36 -0.22 11.47
N ALA A 141 8.41 -1.45 10.98
CA ALA A 141 9.41 -1.88 9.99
C ALA A 141 9.11 -1.39 8.57
N GLY A 142 7.92 -0.81 8.35
CA GLY A 142 7.43 -0.32 7.06
C GLY A 142 8.13 0.92 6.55
N PHE A 143 8.70 1.69 7.46
CA PHE A 143 9.41 2.92 7.12
C PHE A 143 10.86 2.59 6.79
N GLU A 144 11.30 2.99 5.59
CA GLU A 144 12.73 3.21 5.41
C GLU A 144 13.13 4.37 6.31
N ALA A 145 14.27 4.22 7.02
CA ALA A 145 14.79 5.28 7.87
C ALA A 145 14.96 6.54 7.03
N ALA A 146 14.13 7.56 7.27
CA ALA A 146 14.43 8.88 6.75
C ALA A 146 15.71 9.33 7.49
N HIS A 147 16.82 9.34 6.77
CA HIS A 147 18.11 9.83 7.27
C HIS A 147 18.14 11.37 7.29
N ASP A 148 17.02 12.01 7.61
CA ASP A 148 16.86 13.47 7.64
C ASP A 148 16.71 14.01 9.07
N MET A 149 16.69 13.15 10.11
CA MET A 149 16.92 13.62 11.48
C MET A 149 18.29 14.32 11.63
N ASN A 150 19.23 14.05 10.72
CA ASN A 150 20.51 14.75 10.62
C ASN A 150 20.44 16.07 9.82
N ALA A 151 19.35 16.34 9.11
CA ALA A 151 19.17 17.56 8.31
C ALA A 151 18.79 18.77 9.19
N PHE A 152 18.31 18.52 10.42
CA PHE A 152 18.02 19.56 11.38
C PHE A 152 19.17 19.65 12.40
N PRO A 153 20.03 20.69 12.37
CA PRO A 153 21.11 20.87 13.36
C PRO A 153 20.58 20.82 14.78
N ALA A 154 21.36 20.46 15.80
CA ALA A 154 20.90 20.15 17.18
C ALA A 154 19.78 21.07 17.76
N VAL A 155 19.79 22.38 17.48
CA VAL A 155 18.72 23.33 17.85
C VAL A 155 17.43 23.10 17.04
N ALA A 156 17.56 22.90 15.73
CA ALA A 156 16.49 22.48 14.84
C ALA A 156 16.04 21.03 15.10
N GLY A 157 16.91 20.14 15.58
CA GLY A 157 16.57 18.77 15.98
C GLY A 157 15.69 18.73 17.23
N THR A 158 16.00 19.54 18.25
CA THR A 158 15.12 19.73 19.42
C THR A 158 13.81 20.41 19.05
N ALA A 159 13.87 21.39 18.13
CA ALA A 159 12.69 22.07 17.60
C ALA A 159 11.78 21.12 16.79
N ALA A 160 12.37 20.31 15.92
CA ALA A 160 11.69 19.30 15.10
C ALA A 160 11.03 18.22 15.96
N GLN A 161 11.74 17.71 16.97
CA GLN A 161 11.15 16.79 17.95
C GLN A 161 9.99 17.46 18.70
N SER A 162 10.15 18.72 19.10
CA SER A 162 9.13 19.45 19.86
C SER A 162 7.88 19.81 19.05
N LEU A 163 8.01 19.96 17.73
CA LEU A 163 6.87 20.15 16.82
C LEU A 163 6.21 18.81 16.41
N GLY A 164 6.73 17.67 16.88
CA GLY A 164 6.23 16.36 16.51
C GLY A 164 6.45 16.03 15.04
N LEU A 165 7.54 16.53 14.44
CA LEU A 165 7.88 16.26 13.05
C LEU A 165 8.39 14.82 12.95
N GLY A 166 7.49 13.88 12.69
CA GLY A 166 7.88 12.50 12.42
C GLY A 166 8.75 12.44 11.18
N SER A 167 10.00 11.97 11.30
CA SER A 167 10.88 11.61 10.18
C SER A 167 10.49 10.26 9.58
N ASN A 168 9.18 10.00 9.47
CA ASN A 168 8.69 8.76 8.93
C ASN A 168 8.72 8.89 7.41
N GLY A 169 9.73 8.28 6.80
CA GLY A 169 9.97 8.36 5.36
C GLY A 169 8.92 7.61 4.55
N ILE A 170 9.38 7.02 3.44
CA ILE A 170 8.51 6.21 2.59
C ILE A 170 8.05 4.98 3.37
N TYR A 171 6.73 4.79 3.46
CA TYR A 171 6.12 3.60 4.02
C TYR A 171 5.90 2.57 2.91
N THR A 172 6.53 1.41 3.02
CA THR A 172 6.40 0.32 2.05
C THR A 172 5.64 -0.85 2.65
N ALA A 173 4.55 -1.23 1.99
CA ALA A 173 3.82 -2.45 2.26
C ALA A 173 4.16 -3.53 1.23
N ASN A 174 4.26 -4.78 1.66
CA ASN A 174 4.53 -5.94 0.83
C ASN A 174 3.45 -6.99 1.05
N VAL A 175 3.01 -7.62 -0.05
CA VAL A 175 2.17 -8.82 -0.01
C VAL A 175 2.92 -9.93 -0.72
N HIS A 176 3.07 -11.05 -0.03
CA HIS A 176 3.73 -12.24 -0.53
C HIS A 176 2.77 -13.42 -0.53
N ILE A 177 2.73 -14.14 -1.64
CA ILE A 177 1.94 -15.34 -1.82
C ILE A 177 2.82 -16.53 -2.19
N ARG A 178 2.52 -17.69 -1.61
CA ARG A 178 3.06 -18.98 -2.03
C ARG A 178 1.98 -19.79 -2.75
N LEU A 179 2.32 -20.35 -3.90
CA LEU A 179 1.41 -21.16 -4.69
C LEU A 179 1.69 -22.65 -4.54
N ALA A 180 0.64 -23.45 -4.69
CA ALA A 180 0.76 -24.89 -4.81
C ALA A 180 1.40 -25.27 -6.16
N ASN A 181 2.20 -26.33 -6.14
CA ASN A 181 2.77 -26.92 -7.35
C ASN A 181 1.69 -27.58 -8.23
N LEU A 182 1.98 -27.66 -9.53
CA LEU A 182 1.11 -28.41 -10.44
C LEU A 182 1.18 -29.92 -10.16
N PRO A 183 0.17 -30.70 -10.61
CA PRO A 183 0.14 -32.14 -10.36
C PRO A 183 1.37 -32.86 -10.93
N ALA A 184 2.05 -33.62 -10.08
CA ALA A 184 3.18 -34.45 -10.48
C ALA A 184 2.73 -35.63 -11.36
N GLY A 185 3.68 -36.21 -12.12
CA GLY A 185 3.47 -37.42 -12.94
C GLY A 185 3.00 -37.15 -14.38
N ILE A 186 2.83 -35.89 -14.77
CA ILE A 186 2.56 -35.48 -16.15
C ILE A 186 3.84 -34.81 -16.68
N ARG A 187 4.52 -35.44 -17.64
CA ARG A 187 5.76 -34.91 -18.25
C ARG A 187 5.63 -33.50 -18.79
N PHE A 188 4.43 -33.12 -19.24
CA PHE A 188 4.14 -31.78 -19.73
C PHE A 188 4.22 -30.69 -18.64
N TYR A 189 4.01 -31.05 -17.37
CA TYR A 189 4.11 -30.12 -16.25
C TYR A 189 5.47 -30.14 -15.57
N GLU A 190 6.41 -31.00 -15.95
CA GLU A 190 7.79 -30.89 -15.47
C GLU A 190 8.47 -29.69 -16.14
N PRO A 191 9.11 -28.75 -15.40
CA PRO A 191 9.44 -28.80 -13.97
C PRO A 191 8.47 -28.02 -13.05
N PHE A 192 7.35 -27.50 -13.56
CA PHE A 192 6.34 -26.73 -12.80
C PHE A 192 5.67 -27.49 -11.65
N ASP A 193 5.87 -28.80 -11.57
CA ASP A 193 5.47 -29.64 -10.44
C ASP A 193 6.36 -29.46 -9.20
N LYS A 194 7.49 -28.72 -9.29
CA LYS A 194 8.47 -28.55 -8.20
C LYS A 194 9.06 -27.14 -8.07
N ILE A 195 8.45 -26.13 -8.70
CA ILE A 195 9.03 -24.76 -8.73
C ILE A 195 8.79 -24.01 -7.40
N ASP A 196 7.81 -24.44 -6.58
CA ASP A 196 7.41 -23.77 -5.35
C ASP A 196 7.19 -22.26 -5.59
N LEU A 197 6.40 -21.97 -6.63
CA LEU A 197 6.25 -20.61 -7.15
C LEU A 197 5.73 -19.68 -6.06
N ALA A 198 6.47 -18.60 -5.82
CA ALA A 198 6.07 -17.55 -4.91
C ALA A 198 6.14 -16.19 -5.59
N MET A 199 5.24 -15.29 -5.24
CA MET A 199 5.18 -13.94 -5.79
C MET A 199 5.15 -12.91 -4.67
N THR A 200 5.85 -11.81 -4.88
CA THR A 200 5.78 -10.65 -3.99
C THR A 200 5.48 -9.40 -4.80
N ARG A 201 4.60 -8.55 -4.27
CA ARG A 201 4.38 -7.18 -4.76
C ARG A 201 4.47 -6.22 -3.60
N SER A 202 4.89 -4.99 -3.90
CA SER A 202 4.98 -3.92 -2.92
C SER A 202 4.33 -2.64 -3.43
N ALA A 203 3.90 -1.80 -2.51
CA ALA A 203 3.45 -0.45 -2.78
C ALA A 203 4.00 0.48 -1.71
N SER A 204 4.42 1.66 -2.14
CA SER A 204 5.07 2.65 -1.30
C SER A 204 4.29 3.95 -1.32
N VAL A 205 4.03 4.53 -0.16
CA VAL A 205 3.31 5.79 0.01
C VAL A 205 3.96 6.63 1.10
N VAL A 206 3.74 7.95 1.06
CA VAL A 206 4.13 8.84 2.15
C VAL A 206 2.91 8.98 3.07
N VAL A 207 3.07 8.55 4.33
CA VAL A 207 1.96 8.42 5.29
C VAL A 207 1.85 9.64 6.23
N ASP A 208 2.86 10.50 6.25
CA ASP A 208 2.91 11.68 7.11
C ASP A 208 3.31 12.93 6.31
N PRO A 209 2.36 13.60 5.61
CA PRO A 209 2.66 14.78 4.82
C PRO A 209 2.79 16.06 5.65
N TRP A 210 2.98 15.97 6.99
CA TRP A 210 3.17 17.14 7.86
C TRP A 210 1.95 18.08 7.93
N THR A 211 0.79 17.62 7.48
CA THR A 211 -0.45 18.39 7.45
C THR A 211 -1.11 18.39 8.82
N ALA A 212 -1.41 19.57 9.36
CA ALA A 212 -2.20 19.70 10.57
C ALA A 212 -3.67 19.35 10.31
N ARG A 213 -4.32 18.73 11.30
CA ARG A 213 -5.75 18.39 11.21
C ARG A 213 -6.63 19.63 11.21
N ASP A 214 -6.28 20.61 12.03
CA ASP A 214 -7.00 21.85 12.24
C ASP A 214 -6.05 22.92 12.81
N PRO A 215 -6.46 24.20 12.87
CA PRO A 215 -5.64 25.27 13.46
C PRO A 215 -5.27 25.02 14.94
N GLY A 216 -6.10 24.28 15.68
CA GLY A 216 -5.84 23.92 17.08
C GLY A 216 -4.68 22.94 17.23
N ASP A 217 -4.56 21.97 16.32
CA ASP A 217 -3.44 21.04 16.22
C ASP A 217 -2.11 21.79 15.95
N VAL A 218 -2.13 22.79 15.04
CA VAL A 218 -0.97 23.68 14.83
C VAL A 218 -0.62 24.45 16.10
N SER A 219 -1.62 25.09 16.71
CA SER A 219 -1.44 25.90 17.92
C SER A 219 -0.88 25.06 19.07
N GLY A 220 -1.41 23.85 19.29
CA GLY A 220 -0.95 22.92 20.32
C GLY A 220 0.50 22.46 20.10
N ARG A 221 0.87 22.13 18.85
CA ARG A 221 2.27 21.78 18.50
C ARG A 221 3.22 22.94 18.75
N ILE A 222 2.84 24.16 18.41
CA ILE A 222 3.67 25.36 18.63
C ILE A 222 3.78 25.70 20.12
N GLN A 223 2.68 25.64 20.87
CA GLN A 223 2.66 25.91 22.33
C GLN A 223 3.50 24.90 23.11
N GLY A 224 3.46 23.62 22.71
CA GLY A 224 4.28 22.56 23.30
C GLY A 224 5.76 22.65 22.92
N ALA A 225 6.09 23.36 21.84
CA ALA A 225 7.46 23.51 21.35
C ALA A 225 8.22 24.65 22.05
N THR A 226 8.61 24.46 23.31
CA THR A 226 9.29 25.50 24.12
C THR A 226 10.60 26.02 23.50
N ALA A 227 11.27 25.21 22.68
CA ALA A 227 12.48 25.62 21.94
C ALA A 227 12.18 26.68 20.86
N ILE A 228 10.95 26.72 20.33
CA ILE A 228 10.51 27.61 19.24
C ILE A 228 9.62 28.72 19.78
N PHE A 229 8.76 28.38 20.74
CA PHE A 229 7.85 29.30 21.42
C PHE A 229 8.16 29.36 22.92
N PRO A 230 9.30 29.97 23.32
CA PRO A 230 9.65 30.10 24.74
C PRO A 230 8.64 30.98 25.49
N ALA A 231 7.93 31.86 24.78
CA ALA A 231 6.86 32.67 25.33
C ALA A 231 5.69 31.84 25.89
N GLY A 232 5.49 30.61 25.44
CA GLY A 232 4.48 29.70 26.01
C GLY A 232 4.73 29.38 27.49
N ALA A 233 6.00 29.31 27.91
CA ALA A 233 6.37 29.15 29.32
C ALA A 233 5.95 30.36 30.18
N LEU A 234 5.77 31.52 29.54
CA LEU A 234 5.33 32.76 30.17
C LEU A 234 3.80 32.92 30.18
N ALA A 235 3.03 31.98 29.59
CA ALA A 235 1.57 32.06 29.59
C ALA A 235 0.99 32.10 31.02
N ASN A 236 1.53 31.26 31.91
CA ASN A 236 1.15 31.22 33.33
C ASN A 236 1.52 32.52 34.07
N VAL A 237 2.60 33.19 33.65
CA VAL A 237 3.02 34.49 34.19
C VAL A 237 2.12 35.60 33.66
N GLY A 238 1.71 35.52 32.39
CA GLY A 238 0.74 36.42 31.76
C GLY A 238 -0.62 36.39 32.42
N ASP A 239 -1.12 35.22 32.82
CA ASP A 239 -2.39 35.10 33.55
C ASP A 239 -2.31 35.70 34.97
N ALA A 240 -1.21 35.44 35.69
CA ALA A 240 -0.96 36.05 36.99
C ALA A 240 -0.81 37.58 36.90
N MET A 241 -0.07 38.08 35.89
CA MET A 241 0.09 39.51 35.63
C MET A 241 -1.24 40.14 35.20
N SER A 242 -2.06 39.47 34.39
CA SER A 242 -3.38 39.97 33.98
C SER A 242 -4.32 40.11 35.17
N ALA A 243 -4.27 39.18 36.14
CA ALA A 243 -5.03 39.30 37.39
C ALA A 243 -4.56 40.48 38.26
N VAL A 244 -3.25 40.73 38.32
CA VAL A 244 -2.67 41.90 39.02
C VAL A 244 -3.02 43.21 38.32
N VAL A 245 -2.93 43.26 36.99
CA VAL A 245 -3.31 44.43 36.19
C VAL A 245 -4.81 44.68 36.31
N PHE A 246 -5.67 43.66 36.24
CA PHE A 246 -7.12 43.82 36.43
C PHE A 246 -7.48 44.35 37.83
N SER A 247 -6.74 43.94 38.87
CA SER A 247 -6.96 44.44 40.23
C SER A 247 -6.45 45.86 40.46
N ILE A 248 -5.49 46.33 39.65
CA ILE A 248 -5.01 47.72 39.66
C ILE A 248 -5.86 48.63 38.73
N GLU A 249 -6.31 48.11 37.60
CA GLU A 249 -7.02 48.84 36.53
C GLU A 249 -8.55 48.79 36.65
N TYR A 250 -9.11 48.29 37.75
CA TYR A 250 -10.55 48.34 38.07
C TYR A 250 -11.14 49.78 38.03
N LEU A 251 -10.29 50.81 37.88
CA LEU A 251 -10.69 52.19 37.65
C LEU A 251 -11.03 52.57 36.19
N ASN A 252 -10.68 51.76 35.17
CA ASN A 252 -10.98 52.06 33.76
C ASN A 252 -12.12 51.19 33.22
N MET A 253 -13.33 51.70 33.41
CA MET A 253 -14.56 51.23 32.79
C MET A 253 -14.48 51.45 31.26
N TYR A 254 -14.75 50.38 30.49
CA TYR A 254 -14.78 50.25 29.02
C TYR A 254 -13.48 49.82 28.32
N GLY A 255 -13.29 48.51 28.22
CA GLY A 255 -12.36 47.88 27.27
C GLY A 255 -11.95 46.49 27.70
N ASP A 256 -11.66 45.61 26.73
CA ASP A 256 -11.01 44.32 26.99
C ASP A 256 -9.78 44.51 27.91
N PRO A 257 -9.50 43.58 28.83
CA PRO A 257 -8.41 43.75 29.80
C PRO A 257 -7.07 44.01 29.10
N PHE A 258 -6.45 45.17 29.39
CA PHE A 258 -5.19 45.67 28.84
C PHE A 258 -3.93 44.95 29.39
N GLY A 259 -4.10 43.73 29.91
CA GLY A 259 -2.97 42.91 30.36
C GLY A 259 -2.10 42.48 29.18
N PRO A 260 -0.75 42.42 29.32
CA PRO A 260 0.11 41.89 28.28
C PRO A 260 -0.25 40.42 28.03
N LYS A 261 -0.72 40.12 26.81
CA LYS A 261 -1.13 38.77 26.38
C LYS A 261 0.11 37.89 26.09
N LEU A 262 0.94 37.68 27.11
CA LEU A 262 2.17 36.90 27.01
C LEU A 262 1.84 35.41 26.79
N GLY A 263 2.48 34.79 25.80
CA GLY A 263 2.40 33.35 25.57
C GLY A 263 1.09 32.83 24.96
N LYS A 264 0.15 33.70 24.56
CA LYS A 264 -1.12 33.30 23.92
C LYS A 264 -1.02 33.39 22.40
N LEU A 265 -1.41 32.32 21.69
CA LEU A 265 -1.43 32.27 20.22
C LEU A 265 -2.78 32.68 19.61
N ASP A 266 -3.82 32.81 20.42
CA ASP A 266 -5.20 33.03 19.95
C ASP A 266 -5.37 34.35 19.18
N PHE A 267 -4.50 35.34 19.43
CA PHE A 267 -4.48 36.61 18.68
C PHE A 267 -4.02 36.46 17.23
N TRP A 268 -3.20 35.44 16.94
CA TRP A 268 -2.64 35.19 15.61
C TRP A 268 -3.50 34.21 14.79
N GLN A 269 -4.62 33.75 15.35
CA GLN A 269 -5.58 32.94 14.60
C GLN A 269 -6.32 33.84 13.63
N ASP A 270 -6.27 33.50 12.34
CA ASP A 270 -7.11 34.14 11.33
C ASP A 270 -8.54 33.64 11.47
N VAL A 271 -9.28 34.25 12.39
CA VAL A 271 -10.71 33.97 12.61
C VAL A 271 -11.50 34.87 11.69
N VAL A 272 -12.17 34.27 10.71
CA VAL A 272 -13.12 34.98 9.85
C VAL A 272 -14.21 35.60 10.75
N PRO A 273 -14.39 36.93 10.73
CA PRO A 273 -15.37 37.56 11.60
C PRO A 273 -16.80 37.13 11.22
N GLU A 274 -17.69 37.06 12.23
CA GLU A 274 -19.02 36.47 12.08
C GLU A 274 -19.89 37.16 11.00
N ASP A 275 -19.60 38.42 10.68
CA ASP A 275 -20.26 39.20 9.63
C ASP A 275 -20.00 38.62 8.22
N ARG A 276 -18.85 37.99 8.00
CA ARG A 276 -18.46 37.35 6.74
C ARG A 276 -19.01 35.93 6.59
N LEU A 277 -19.38 35.27 7.70
CA LEU A 277 -19.98 33.92 7.67
C LEU A 277 -21.45 33.92 7.24
N ARG A 278 -22.12 35.08 7.27
CA ARG A 278 -23.56 35.22 6.97
C ARG A 278 -23.86 35.67 5.53
N SER A 279 -22.87 36.06 4.73
CA SER A 279 -23.12 36.61 3.38
C SER A 279 -23.28 35.56 2.27
N GLY A 280 -23.36 34.26 2.61
CA GLY A 280 -23.47 33.15 1.64
C GLY A 280 -24.86 32.54 1.46
N ASN A 281 -25.87 33.00 2.21
CA ASN A 281 -27.27 32.59 2.04
C ASN A 281 -28.11 33.77 1.56
N GLN A 282 -27.92 34.16 0.29
CA GLN A 282 -28.94 34.85 -0.53
C GLN A 282 -28.85 34.33 -1.95
#